data_AF-A0A353LN77-F1
#
_entry.id   AF-A0A353LN77-F1
#
_cell.length_a   1.000
_cell.length_b   1.000
_cell.length_c   1.000
_cell.angle_alpha   90.00
_cell.angle_beta   90.00
_cell.angle_gamma   90.00
#
_symmetry.space_group_name_H-M   'P 1'
#
loop_
_entity.id
_entity.type
_entity.pdbx_description
1 polymer ?
#
loop_
_entity_poly.entity_id
_entity_poly.type
_entity_poly.pdbx_seq_one_letter_code
_entity_poly.pdbx_strand_id
1 'polypeptide(L)'
;MPKRPSTVAVTGEVLNTGSFQFVSGASAKSYIDKAGGFQYSADKNKSFIVFPDGTARGLQFSAWRRSEVPVPPGSTIIVPRNIAPLD
;
A
#
# COMPACT_ATOMS: atom_id res chain seq x y z
N MET A 1 3.62 3.20 -28.06
CA MET A 1 2.62 2.99 -26.99
C MET A 1 3.38 2.69 -25.69
N PRO A 2 3.10 3.38 -24.56
CA PRO A 2 3.74 3.07 -23.28
C PRO A 2 3.35 1.67 -22.80
N LYS A 3 4.30 0.94 -22.19
CA LYS A 3 4.07 -0.40 -21.66
C LYS A 3 3.13 -0.29 -20.45
N ARG A 4 2.02 -1.04 -20.47
CA ARG A 4 1.13 -1.10 -19.31
C ARG A 4 1.90 -1.67 -18.11
N PRO A 5 1.89 -1.00 -16.95
CA PRO A 5 2.44 -1.59 -15.75
C PRO A 5 1.79 -2.94 -15.48
N SER A 6 2.58 -3.91 -15.03
CA SER A 6 2.09 -5.23 -14.57
C SER A 6 2.36 -5.42 -13.08
N THR A 7 2.67 -4.33 -12.38
CA THR A 7 3.13 -4.34 -10.99
C THR A 7 2.41 -3.28 -10.17
N VAL A 8 2.49 -3.44 -8.85
CA VAL A 8 2.07 -2.47 -7.85
C VAL A 8 3.29 -2.15 -7.00
N ALA A 9 3.58 -0.87 -6.81
CA ALA A 9 4.67 -0.44 -5.94
C ALA A 9 4.20 -0.37 -4.50
N VAL A 10 5.04 -0.77 -3.54
CA VAL A 10 4.82 -0.59 -2.11
C VAL A 10 6.05 0.09 -1.55
N THR A 11 5.87 1.20 -0.83
CA THR A 11 6.96 2.02 -0.31
C THR A 11 6.67 2.58 1.09
N GLY A 12 7.73 2.99 1.79
CA GLY A 12 7.69 3.56 3.13
C GLY A 12 7.99 2.52 4.21
N GLU A 13 7.27 2.58 5.33
CA GLU A 13 7.49 1.77 6.54
C GLU A 13 6.91 0.35 6.41
N VAL A 14 7.40 -0.39 5.43
CA VAL A 14 7.22 -1.84 5.25
C VAL A 14 8.56 -2.56 5.36
N LEU A 15 8.56 -3.87 5.62
CA LEU A 15 9.82 -4.62 5.77
C LEU A 15 10.63 -4.64 4.47
N ASN A 16 9.95 -4.73 3.32
CA ASN A 16 10.60 -4.75 2.01
C ASN A 16 9.87 -3.85 1.01
N THR A 17 10.43 -2.66 0.77
CA THR A 17 9.95 -1.74 -0.26
C THR A 17 10.27 -2.30 -1.65
N GLY A 18 9.33 -2.21 -2.60
CA GLY A 18 9.57 -2.73 -3.94
C GLY A 18 8.35 -2.73 -4.86
N SER A 19 8.54 -3.33 -6.03
CA SER A 19 7.47 -3.58 -7.01
C SER A 19 7.06 -5.04 -6.97
N PHE A 20 5.76 -5.28 -6.84
CA PHE A 20 5.18 -6.61 -6.72
C PHE A 20 4.27 -6.89 -7.92
N GLN A 21 4.30 -8.13 -8.41
CA GLN A 21 3.44 -8.55 -9.51
C GLN A 21 1.96 -8.27 -9.19
N PHE A 22 1.28 -7.62 -10.12
CA PHE A 22 -0.16 -7.38 -10.01
C PHE A 22 -0.92 -8.71 -9.99
N VAL A 23 -1.85 -8.82 -9.04
CA VAL A 23 -2.78 -9.94 -8.91
C VAL A 23 -4.19 -9.37 -8.92
N SER A 24 -5.03 -9.89 -9.80
CA SER A 24 -6.43 -9.48 -9.91
C SER A 24 -7.16 -9.67 -8.60
N GLY A 25 -7.92 -8.66 -8.17
CA GLY A 25 -8.67 -8.67 -6.92
C GLY A 25 -7.82 -8.55 -5.64
N ALA A 26 -6.48 -8.46 -5.74
CA ALA A 26 -5.65 -8.29 -4.56
C ALA A 26 -5.86 -6.90 -3.93
N SER A 27 -6.07 -6.90 -2.61
CA SER A 27 -6.22 -5.68 -1.82
C SER A 27 -4.87 -5.06 -1.47
N ALA A 28 -4.87 -3.80 -1.04
CA ALA A 28 -3.65 -3.14 -0.57
C ALA A 28 -2.97 -3.90 0.57
N LYS A 29 -3.74 -4.51 1.48
CA LYS A 29 -3.22 -5.35 2.56
C LYS A 29 -2.43 -6.55 2.03
N SER A 30 -2.91 -7.20 0.96
CA SER A 30 -2.19 -8.32 0.34
C SER A 30 -0.81 -7.91 -0.18
N TYR A 31 -0.69 -6.72 -0.78
CA TYR A 31 0.60 -6.23 -1.24
C TYR A 31 1.52 -5.83 -0.09
N ILE A 32 0.99 -5.28 0.98
CA ILE A 32 1.76 -5.01 2.21
C ILE A 32 2.26 -6.33 2.83
N ASP A 33 1.45 -7.38 2.82
CA ASP A 33 1.86 -8.70 3.30
C ASP A 33 2.96 -9.31 2.42
N LYS A 34 2.88 -9.14 1.09
CA LYS A 34 3.97 -9.51 0.17
C LYS A 34 5.26 -8.72 0.42
N ALA A 35 5.14 -7.49 0.92
CA ALA A 35 6.25 -6.66 1.38
C ALA A 35 6.78 -7.06 2.77
N GLY A 36 6.31 -8.17 3.34
CA GLY A 36 6.69 -8.65 4.68
C GLY A 36 5.90 -8.02 5.83
N GLY A 37 4.89 -7.21 5.53
CA GLY A 37 4.11 -6.49 6.53
C GLY A 37 4.68 -5.11 6.86
N PHE A 38 4.07 -4.47 7.85
CA PHE A 38 4.44 -3.14 8.34
C PHE A 38 5.69 -3.20 9.23
N GLN A 39 6.53 -2.17 9.15
CA GLN A 39 7.54 -1.91 10.19
C GLN A 39 6.89 -1.44 11.49
N TYR A 40 7.62 -1.53 12.61
CA TYR A 40 7.17 -1.08 13.92
C TYR A 40 6.82 0.42 13.94
N SER A 41 7.60 1.22 13.22
CA SER A 41 7.47 2.66 13.04
C SER A 41 6.35 3.08 12.08
N ALA A 42 5.56 2.16 11.52
CA ALA A 42 4.55 2.48 10.51
C ALA A 42 3.30 3.16 11.09
N ASP A 43 2.84 4.23 10.44
CA ASP A 43 1.50 4.80 10.66
C ASP A 43 0.48 4.12 9.74
N LYS A 44 -0.08 3.01 10.23
CA LYS A 44 -1.06 2.19 9.49
C LYS A 44 -2.33 2.96 9.16
N ASN A 45 -2.73 3.91 10.01
CA ASN A 45 -3.98 4.66 9.85
C ASN A 45 -3.87 5.77 8.81
N LYS A 46 -2.65 6.23 8.52
CA LYS A 46 -2.37 7.23 7.46
C LYS A 46 -1.81 6.62 6.19
N SER A 47 -1.83 5.29 6.07
CA SER A 47 -1.44 4.64 4.82
C SER A 47 -2.43 4.95 3.70
N PHE A 48 -1.95 5.05 2.47
CA PHE A 48 -2.79 5.40 1.32
C PHE A 48 -2.30 4.77 0.03
N ILE A 49 -3.18 4.74 -0.96
CA ILE A 49 -2.88 4.33 -2.33
C ILE A 49 -2.91 5.55 -3.25
N VAL A 50 -1.95 5.62 -4.17
CA VAL A 50 -1.97 6.51 -5.34
C VAL A 50 -2.24 5.65 -6.57
N PHE A 51 -3.32 5.97 -7.27
CA PHE A 51 -3.76 5.26 -8.47
C PHE A 51 -2.99 5.72 -9.72
N PRO A 52 -3.04 4.96 -10.83
CA PRO A 52 -2.33 5.31 -12.06
C PRO A 52 -2.74 6.65 -12.68
N ASP A 53 -3.93 7.17 -12.34
CA ASP A 53 -4.44 8.47 -12.77
C ASP A 53 -3.99 9.63 -11.86
N GLY A 54 -3.18 9.34 -10.82
CA GLY A 54 -2.69 10.32 -9.86
C GLY A 54 -3.65 10.60 -8.70
N THR A 55 -4.86 10.04 -8.69
CA THR A 55 -5.77 10.18 -7.56
C THR A 55 -5.27 9.39 -6.36
N ALA A 56 -5.56 9.87 -5.14
CA ALA A 56 -5.16 9.22 -3.91
C ALA A 56 -6.37 8.80 -3.08
N ARG A 57 -6.26 7.68 -2.35
CA ARG A 57 -7.29 7.20 -1.42
C ARG A 57 -6.64 6.66 -0.15
N GLY A 58 -7.13 7.12 1.01
CA GLY A 58 -6.73 6.58 2.31
C GLY A 58 -7.11 5.11 2.47
N LEU A 59 -6.25 4.35 3.14
CA LEU A 59 -6.47 2.95 3.46
C LEU A 59 -6.82 2.83 4.95
N GLN A 60 -7.84 2.05 5.27
CA GLN A 60 -8.21 1.76 6.65
C GLN A 60 -7.99 0.28 6.93
N PHE A 61 -6.97 -0.04 7.73
CA PHE A 61 -6.67 -1.39 8.15
C PHE A 61 -7.30 -1.66 9.53
N SER A 62 -8.60 -1.89 9.56
CA SER A 62 -9.28 -2.33 10.78
C SER A 62 -9.43 -3.85 10.77
N ALA A 63 -9.24 -4.50 11.91
CA ALA A 63 -9.51 -5.93 12.07
C ALA A 63 -10.99 -6.28 11.77
N TRP A 64 -11.91 -5.34 12.00
CA TRP A 64 -13.34 -5.49 11.71
C TRP A 64 -13.78 -4.99 10.34
N ARG A 65 -13.01 -4.09 9.71
CA ARG A 65 -13.30 -3.60 8.35
C ARG A 65 -12.20 -4.06 7.41
N ARG A 66 -12.49 -5.12 6.64
CA ARG A 66 -11.67 -5.46 5.47
C ARG A 66 -11.83 -4.32 4.47
N SER A 67 -10.84 -3.44 4.39
CA SER A 67 -10.74 -2.46 3.31
C SER A 67 -10.43 -3.22 2.02
N GLU A 68 -11.48 -3.60 1.31
CA GLU A 68 -11.44 -4.31 0.03
C GLU A 68 -11.18 -3.36 -1.15
N VAL A 69 -10.35 -2.32 -0.97
CA VAL A 69 -9.98 -1.44 -2.08
C VAL A 69 -9.14 -2.27 -3.06
N PRO A 70 -9.67 -2.59 -4.27
CA PRO A 70 -8.90 -3.32 -5.27
C PRO A 70 -7.80 -2.41 -5.78
N VAL A 71 -6.60 -2.97 -5.94
CA VAL A 71 -5.43 -2.18 -6.35
C VAL A 71 -5.13 -2.45 -7.82
N PRO A 72 -5.43 -1.50 -8.74
CA PRO A 72 -5.13 -1.69 -10.16
C PRO A 72 -3.62 -1.68 -10.42
N PRO A 73 -3.16 -2.27 -11.53
CA PRO A 73 -1.75 -2.24 -11.90
C PRO A 73 -1.26 -0.81 -12.14
N GLY A 74 -0.03 -0.53 -11.74
CA GLY A 74 0.57 0.82 -11.79
C GLY A 74 0.30 1.67 -10.57
N SER A 75 -0.50 1.18 -9.61
CA SER A 75 -0.71 1.89 -8.34
C SER A 75 0.51 1.83 -7.44
N THR A 76 0.62 2.81 -6.55
CA THR A 76 1.63 2.86 -5.49
C THR A 76 0.95 2.89 -4.13
N ILE A 77 1.31 1.97 -3.24
CA ILE A 77 0.89 1.93 -1.85
C ILE A 77 1.98 2.59 -1.01
N ILE A 78 1.60 3.58 -0.22
CA ILE A 78 2.51 4.38 0.59
C ILE A 78 2.15 4.17 2.05
N VAL A 79 3.15 3.77 2.83
CA VAL A 79 3.05 3.55 4.28
C VAL A 79 3.92 4.58 4.99
N PRO A 80 3.34 5.64 5.57
CA PRO A 80 4.11 6.66 6.28
C PRO A 80 4.72 6.13 7.59
N ARG A 81 5.70 6.88 8.09
CA ARG A 81 6.20 6.73 9.46
C ARG A 81 5.29 7.43 10.45
N ASN A 82 5.09 6.81 11.60
CA ASN A 82 4.46 7.42 12.75
C ASN A 82 5.41 8.47 13.34
N ILE A 83 5.02 9.73 13.25
CA ILE A 83 5.76 10.90 13.74
C ILE A 83 5.19 11.43 15.06
N ALA A 84 4.29 10.70 15.71
CA ALA A 84 3.83 11.08 17.04
C ALA A 84 5.04 11.18 17.99
N PRO A 85 5.14 12.24 18.81
CA PRO A 85 6.16 12.33 19.84
C PRO A 85 6.16 11.06 20.70
N LEU A 86 7.35 10.59 21.08
CA LEU A 86 7.47 9.55 22.10
C LEU A 86 7.11 10.21 23.43
N ASP A 87 5.90 9.97 23.92
CA ASP A 87 5.47 10.39 25.26
C ASP A 87 6.20 9.60 26.36
#